data_AF-A0A0B7J2L2-F1
#
_entry.id   AF-A0A0B7J2L2-F1
#
_cell.length_a   1.000
_cell.length_b   1.000
_cell.length_c   1.000
_cell.angle_alpha   90.00
_cell.angle_beta   90.00
_cell.angle_gamma   90.00
#
_symmetry.space_group_name_H-M   'P 1'
#
loop_
_entity.id
_entity.type
_entity.pdbx_description
1 polymer ?
#
loop_
_entity_poly.entity_id
_entity_poly.type
_entity_poly.pdbx_seq_one_letter_code
_entity_poly.pdbx_strand_id
1 'polypeptide(L)'
;MFRKMPLILMAIIIAIILLNPLMSLEVKRLLYSISLSIKSIIGLFLPLIIFGLLFKSVVMLAKDATRIVFLILLLVCGSNFCSTFISHYVGIYIYQFDLSMISPIESDSLKPLWLLNFPNIISNDKIVFSSIILGFISSKFCAEVAIGLAFKIEVFVAKILRLFIYVIPLIYNGLYRKTTV
;
A
#
# COMPACT_ATOMS: atom_id res chain seq x y z
N MET A 1 -16.04 0.17 -13.39
CA MET A 1 -15.79 0.62 -12.00
C MET A 1 -14.74 1.74 -11.88
N PHE A 2 -13.67 1.75 -12.68
CA PHE A 2 -12.59 2.76 -12.63
C PHE A 2 -12.97 4.20 -13.06
N ARG A 3 -14.02 4.41 -13.86
CA ARG A 3 -14.37 5.77 -14.35
C ARG A 3 -14.86 6.75 -13.28
N LYS A 4 -15.42 6.26 -12.17
CA LYS A 4 -15.97 7.12 -11.09
C LYS A 4 -14.97 7.42 -9.98
N MET A 5 -13.93 6.58 -9.81
CA MET A 5 -12.92 6.75 -8.75
C MET A 5 -12.12 8.05 -8.87
N PRO A 6 -11.57 8.42 -10.06
CA PRO A 6 -10.85 9.68 -10.24
C PRO A 6 -11.73 10.91 -9.99
N LEU A 7 -13.00 10.85 -10.41
CA LEU A 7 -13.96 11.95 -10.22
C LEU A 7 -14.34 12.13 -8.74
N ILE A 8 -14.55 11.03 -8.01
CA ILE A 8 -14.80 11.07 -6.56
C ILE A 8 -13.58 11.64 -5.84
N LEU A 9 -12.37 11.21 -6.21
CA LEU A 9 -11.14 11.73 -5.63
C LEU A 9 -10.97 13.22 -5.92
N MET A 10 -11.22 13.65 -7.16
CA MET A 10 -11.16 15.05 -7.57
C MET A 10 -12.18 15.92 -6.81
N ALA A 11 -13.42 15.46 -6.68
CA ALA A 11 -14.44 16.16 -5.92
C ALA A 11 -14.06 16.32 -4.44
N ILE A 12 -13.47 15.28 -3.84
CA ILE A 12 -12.97 15.31 -2.47
C ILE A 12 -11.80 16.30 -2.36
N ILE A 13 -10.86 16.31 -3.29
CA ILE A 13 -9.74 17.26 -3.32
C ILE A 13 -10.25 18.71 -3.41
N ILE A 14 -11.18 19.00 -4.31
CA ILE A 14 -11.78 20.33 -4.47
C ILE A 14 -12.50 20.76 -3.19
N ALA A 15 -13.27 19.86 -2.57
CA ALA A 15 -13.95 20.14 -1.30
C ALA A 15 -12.96 20.45 -0.16
N ILE A 16 -11.82 19.76 -0.08
CA ILE A 16 -10.77 20.05 0.91
C ILE A 16 -10.18 21.44 0.71
N ILE A 17 -9.87 21.81 -0.54
CA ILE A 17 -9.28 23.11 -0.88
C ILE A 17 -10.23 24.24 -0.46
N LEU A 18 -11.53 24.08 -0.76
CA LEU A 18 -12.56 25.05 -0.41
C LEU A 18 -12.82 25.15 1.11
N LEU A 19 -12.73 24.05 1.85
CA LEU A 19 -12.91 24.04 3.32
C LEU A 19 -11.66 24.45 4.12
N ASN A 20 -10.49 24.51 3.50
CA ASN A 20 -9.22 24.82 4.17
C ASN A 20 -9.18 26.18 4.91
N PRO A 21 -9.70 27.30 4.35
CA PRO A 21 -9.69 28.59 5.04
C PRO A 21 -10.69 28.68 6.21
N LEU A 22 -11.71 27.81 6.24
CA LEU A 22 -12.77 27.82 7.26
C LEU A 22 -12.42 27.02 8.52
N MET A 23 -11.30 26.29 8.55
CA MET A 23 -10.97 25.38 9.65
C MET A 23 -9.90 25.90 10.60
N SER A 24 -10.19 25.79 11.90
CA SER A 24 -9.27 26.13 12.98
C SER A 24 -8.08 25.16 13.07
N LEU A 25 -6.98 25.65 13.67
CA LEU A 25 -5.72 24.91 13.80
C LEU A 25 -5.89 23.54 14.50
N GLU A 26 -6.71 23.49 15.56
CA GLU A 26 -6.96 22.27 16.32
C GLU A 26 -7.65 21.19 15.48
N VAL A 27 -8.60 21.57 14.61
CA VAL A 27 -9.27 20.63 13.70
C VAL A 27 -8.30 20.09 12.65
N LYS A 28 -7.35 20.90 12.18
CA LYS A 28 -6.29 20.45 11.25
C LYS A 28 -5.36 19.43 11.93
N ARG A 29 -4.95 19.68 13.18
CA ARG A 29 -4.11 18.75 13.97
C ARG A 29 -4.82 17.43 14.24
N LEU A 30 -6.12 17.46 14.56
CA LEU A 30 -6.92 16.27 14.82
C LEU A 30 -7.03 15.38 13.58
N LEU A 31 -7.35 15.97 12.43
CA LEU A 31 -7.46 15.22 11.17
C LEU A 31 -6.11 14.68 10.68
N TYR A 32 -5.02 15.41 10.93
CA TYR A 32 -3.67 14.92 10.67
C TYR A 32 -3.31 13.72 11.56
N SER A 33 -3.63 13.77 12.86
CA SER A 33 -3.46 12.64 13.78
C SER A 33 -4.28 11.40 13.38
N ILE A 34 -5.53 11.60 12.94
CA ILE A 34 -6.36 10.51 12.42
C ILE A 34 -5.73 9.89 11.17
N SER A 35 -5.26 10.71 10.23
CA SER A 35 -4.58 10.25 9.01
C SER A 35 -3.32 9.42 9.33
N LEU A 36 -2.50 9.89 10.28
CA LEU A 36 -1.33 9.14 10.77
C LEU A 36 -1.71 7.81 11.42
N SER A 37 -2.79 7.79 12.19
CA SER A 37 -3.29 6.57 12.86
C SER A 37 -3.75 5.54 11.83
N ILE A 38 -4.49 5.98 10.82
CA ILE A 38 -4.92 5.13 9.71
C ILE A 38 -3.71 4.58 8.95
N LYS A 39 -2.72 5.43 8.62
CA LYS A 39 -1.48 4.98 7.96
C LYS A 39 -0.80 3.86 8.75
N SER A 40 -0.73 4.01 10.07
CA SER A 40 -0.15 3.03 10.98
C SER A 40 -0.93 1.70 10.97
N ILE A 41 -2.28 1.78 10.98
CA ILE A 41 -3.17 0.61 10.88
C ILE A 41 -2.98 -0.11 9.54
N ILE A 42 -2.93 0.63 8.42
CA ILE A 42 -2.69 0.03 7.10
C ILE A 42 -1.35 -0.68 7.09
N GLY A 43 -0.31 -0.05 7.65
CA GLY A 43 1.02 -0.66 7.79
C GLY A 43 1.01 -1.99 8.55
N LEU A 44 0.16 -2.12 9.57
CA LEU A 44 -0.01 -3.36 10.34
C LEU A 44 -0.63 -4.50 9.51
N PHE A 45 -1.62 -4.21 8.67
CA PHE A 45 -2.32 -5.23 7.86
C PHE A 45 -1.61 -5.57 6.55
N LEU A 46 -0.72 -4.71 6.07
CA LEU A 46 0.02 -4.89 4.81
C LEU A 46 0.78 -6.24 4.74
N PRO A 47 1.53 -6.65 5.78
CA PRO A 47 1.99 -8.01 6.01
C PRO A 47 1.02 -9.14 5.60
N LEU A 48 -0.17 -9.12 6.19
CA LEU A 48 -1.18 -10.15 5.98
C LEU A 48 -1.72 -10.13 4.54
N ILE A 49 -1.91 -8.93 3.98
CA ILE A 49 -2.41 -8.75 2.61
C ILE A 49 -1.40 -9.34 1.62
N ILE A 50 -0.11 -9.01 1.77
CA ILE A 50 0.97 -9.53 0.92
C ILE A 50 1.01 -11.05 1.02
N PHE A 51 1.00 -11.58 2.25
CA PHE A 51 1.00 -13.02 2.48
C PHE A 51 -0.15 -13.71 1.74
N GLY A 52 -1.39 -13.24 1.95
CA GLY A 52 -2.58 -13.88 1.41
C GLY A 52 -2.64 -13.88 -0.11
N LEU A 53 -2.29 -12.75 -0.74
CA LEU A 53 -2.32 -12.62 -2.19
C LEU A 53 -1.23 -13.47 -2.86
N LEU A 54 -0.02 -13.47 -2.32
CA LEU A 54 1.08 -14.29 -2.85
C LEU A 54 0.83 -15.79 -2.61
N PHE A 55 0.39 -16.16 -1.41
CA PHE A 55 0.03 -17.54 -1.09
C PHE A 55 -1.03 -18.08 -2.06
N LYS A 56 -2.12 -17.35 -2.27
CA LYS A 56 -3.18 -17.75 -3.21
C LYS A 56 -2.63 -17.90 -4.63
N SER A 57 -1.85 -16.93 -5.09
CA SER A 57 -1.27 -16.95 -6.43
C SER A 57 -0.40 -18.20 -6.62
N VAL A 58 0.49 -18.50 -5.68
CA VAL A 58 1.35 -19.68 -5.77
C VAL A 58 0.54 -20.97 -5.72
N VAL A 59 -0.43 -21.10 -4.81
CA VAL A 59 -1.28 -22.30 -4.71
C VAL A 59 -2.06 -22.56 -5.99
N MET A 60 -2.69 -21.52 -6.55
CA MET A 60 -3.50 -21.64 -7.76
C MET A 60 -2.67 -22.02 -8.99
N LEU A 61 -1.44 -21.50 -9.06
CA LEU A 61 -0.57 -21.75 -10.19
C LEU A 61 0.14 -23.11 -10.07
N ALA A 62 0.56 -23.52 -8.86
CA ALA A 62 1.46 -24.66 -8.66
C ALA A 62 0.77 -26.04 -8.73
N LYS A 63 -0.57 -26.12 -8.70
CA LYS A 63 -1.30 -27.39 -8.74
C LYS A 63 -1.11 -28.18 -10.03
N ASP A 64 -1.15 -27.50 -11.19
CA ASP A 64 -1.21 -28.20 -12.49
C ASP A 64 -0.07 -27.82 -13.45
N ALA A 65 0.68 -26.74 -13.20
CA ALA A 65 1.58 -26.16 -14.19
C ALA A 65 2.89 -25.57 -13.62
N THR A 66 3.52 -26.25 -12.65
CA THR A 66 4.75 -25.79 -11.94
C THR A 66 5.81 -25.13 -12.84
N ARG A 67 6.03 -25.66 -14.05
CA ARG A 67 6.97 -25.09 -15.03
C ARG A 67 6.54 -23.71 -15.55
N ILE A 68 5.25 -23.53 -15.84
CA ILE A 68 4.68 -22.25 -16.28
C ILE A 68 4.67 -21.25 -15.13
N VAL A 69 4.40 -21.70 -13.90
CA VAL A 69 4.44 -20.84 -12.69
C VAL A 69 5.80 -20.22 -12.50
N PHE A 70 6.84 -21.05 -12.55
CA PHE A 70 8.21 -20.58 -12.36
C PHE A 70 8.58 -19.56 -13.44
N LEU A 71 8.14 -19.80 -14.68
CA LEU A 71 8.36 -18.89 -15.80
C LEU A 71 7.63 -17.55 -15.62
N ILE A 72 6.36 -17.56 -15.18
CA ILE A 72 5.58 -16.35 -14.87
C ILE A 72 6.20 -15.57 -13.72
N LEU A 73 6.56 -16.24 -12.61
CA LEU A 73 7.22 -15.58 -11.47
C LEU A 73 8.54 -14.93 -11.89
N LEU A 74 9.36 -15.63 -12.69
CA LEU A 74 10.61 -15.10 -13.20
C LEU A 74 10.38 -13.90 -14.12
N LEU A 75 9.36 -13.95 -14.99
CA LEU A 75 8.99 -12.82 -15.86
C LEU A 75 8.51 -11.60 -15.06
N VAL A 76 7.67 -11.79 -14.05
CA VAL A 76 7.14 -10.69 -13.21
C VAL A 76 8.25 -10.07 -12.38
N CYS A 77 9.09 -10.89 -11.74
CA CYS A 77 10.24 -10.40 -10.99
C CYS A 77 11.24 -9.69 -11.91
N GLY A 78 11.54 -10.27 -13.08
CA GLY A 78 12.42 -9.66 -14.08
C GLY A 78 11.86 -8.32 -14.60
N SER A 79 10.57 -8.26 -14.89
CA SER A 79 9.90 -7.03 -15.33
C SER A 79 9.95 -5.94 -14.25
N ASN A 80 9.65 -6.28 -13.00
CA ASN A 80 9.71 -5.33 -11.88
C ASN A 80 11.15 -4.87 -11.59
N PHE A 81 12.12 -5.78 -11.72
CA PHE A 81 13.54 -5.45 -11.58
C PHE A 81 13.98 -4.46 -12.67
N CYS A 82 13.71 -4.77 -13.94
CA CYS A 82 13.99 -3.86 -15.06
C CYS A 82 13.28 -2.52 -14.88
N SER A 83 12.00 -2.52 -14.46
CA SER A 83 11.27 -1.28 -14.18
C SER A 83 11.98 -0.44 -13.12
N THR A 84 12.41 -1.05 -12.02
CA THR A 84 13.08 -0.33 -10.92
C THR A 84 14.44 0.22 -11.37
N PHE A 85 15.20 -0.55 -12.15
CA PHE A 85 16.48 -0.11 -12.72
C PHE A 85 16.30 1.06 -13.69
N ILE A 86 15.34 0.97 -14.61
CA ILE A 86 15.02 2.05 -15.54
C ILE A 86 14.57 3.29 -14.75
N SER A 87 13.67 3.15 -13.79
CA SER A 87 13.22 4.26 -12.93
C SER A 87 14.36 4.90 -12.15
N HIS A 88 15.32 4.11 -11.67
CA HIS A 88 16.50 4.62 -10.96
C HIS A 88 17.41 5.43 -11.89
N TYR A 89 17.74 4.92 -13.07
CA TYR A 89 18.60 5.64 -14.02
C TYR A 89 17.93 6.87 -14.62
N VAL A 90 16.64 6.77 -14.97
CA VAL A 90 15.84 7.94 -15.37
C VAL A 90 15.76 8.94 -14.21
N GLY A 91 15.61 8.46 -12.97
CA GLY A 91 15.64 9.27 -11.77
C GLY A 91 16.94 10.06 -11.64
N ILE A 92 18.11 9.41 -11.74
CA ILE A 92 19.41 10.08 -11.73
C ILE A 92 19.51 11.11 -12.86
N TYR A 93 19.08 10.76 -14.07
CA TYR A 93 19.14 11.66 -15.22
C TYR A 93 18.27 12.91 -15.05
N ILE A 94 17.09 12.76 -14.44
CA ILE A 94 16.19 13.88 -14.11
C ILE A 94 16.72 14.69 -12.93
N TYR A 95 17.31 14.05 -11.90
CA TYR A 95 17.90 14.74 -10.75
C TYR A 95 19.16 15.54 -11.10
N GLN A 96 19.79 15.29 -12.26
CA GLN A 96 20.85 16.14 -12.80
C GLN A 96 20.32 17.44 -13.42
N PHE A 97 19.02 17.55 -13.71
CA PHE A 97 18.40 18.86 -13.84
C PHE A 97 18.33 19.44 -12.43
N ASP A 98 19.00 20.57 -12.24
CA ASP A 98 19.12 21.31 -10.98
C ASP A 98 17.76 21.90 -10.54
N LEU A 99 16.77 21.03 -10.34
CA LEU A 99 15.60 21.27 -9.55
C LEU A 99 16.11 21.29 -8.11
N SER A 100 16.61 22.44 -7.70
CA SER A 100 16.79 22.76 -6.29
C SER A 100 15.43 22.55 -5.61
N MET A 101 15.22 21.33 -5.11
CA MET A 101 14.19 21.07 -4.11
C MET A 101 14.65 21.90 -2.93
N ILE A 102 14.08 23.10 -2.82
CA ILE A 102 14.06 23.85 -1.57
C ILE A 102 13.51 22.84 -0.56
N SER A 103 14.40 22.26 0.24
CA SER A 103 14.00 21.45 1.38
C SER A 103 13.12 22.37 2.21
N PRO A 104 11.84 22.04 2.41
CA PRO A 104 10.97 22.92 3.18
C PRO A 104 11.65 23.14 4.52
N ILE A 105 12.03 24.40 4.78
CA ILE A 105 12.50 24.85 6.07
C ILE A 105 11.44 24.36 7.06
N GLU A 106 11.85 23.70 8.14
CA GLU A 106 10.95 23.20 9.19
C GLU A 106 10.29 24.39 9.92
N SER A 107 9.48 25.19 9.24
CA SER A 107 8.61 26.20 9.82
C SER A 107 7.38 25.49 10.36
N ASP A 108 7.27 25.45 11.69
CA ASP A 108 6.07 25.05 12.46
C ASP A 108 5.21 23.95 11.83
N SER A 109 5.86 22.82 11.52
CA SER A 109 5.14 21.65 11.02
C SER A 109 4.05 21.25 12.02
N LEU A 110 2.81 21.09 11.53
CA LEU A 110 1.66 20.73 12.35
C LEU A 110 1.98 19.49 13.20
N LYS A 111 2.22 19.70 14.50
CA LYS A 111 2.45 18.58 15.42
C LYS A 111 1.12 17.84 15.63
N PRO A 112 1.08 16.53 15.38
CA PRO A 112 -0.12 15.75 15.63
C PRO A 112 -0.45 15.78 17.12
N LEU A 113 -1.73 15.71 17.48
CA LEU A 113 -2.20 15.63 18.87
C LEU A 113 -1.77 14.32 19.53
N TRP A 114 -1.80 13.22 18.75
CA TRP A 114 -1.29 11.92 19.16
C TRP A 114 -0.61 11.22 17.99
N LEU A 115 0.27 10.28 18.32
CA LEU A 115 1.04 9.51 17.35
C LEU A 115 0.97 8.02 17.72
N LEU A 116 0.16 7.27 16.95
CA LEU A 116 0.03 5.83 17.08
C LEU A 116 1.06 5.15 16.18
N ASN A 117 2.12 4.59 16.77
CA ASN A 117 3.09 3.77 16.07
C ASN A 117 2.94 2.32 16.50
N PHE A 118 2.60 1.44 15.56
CA PHE A 118 2.69 0.00 15.80
C PHE A 118 4.11 -0.47 15.50
N PRO A 119 4.70 -1.34 16.34
CA PRO A 119 5.99 -1.96 16.05
C PRO A 119 5.86 -2.82 14.80
N ASN A 120 6.90 -2.82 13.96
CA ASN A 120 6.91 -3.65 12.77
C ASN A 120 7.12 -5.12 13.19
N ILE A 121 6.02 -5.86 13.31
CA ILE A 121 6.00 -7.22 13.90
C ILE A 121 6.82 -8.19 13.06
N ILE A 122 6.80 -8.05 11.72
CA ILE A 122 7.48 -8.95 10.79
C ILE A 122 8.04 -8.11 9.64
N SER A 123 9.32 -8.31 9.29
CA SER A 123 9.89 -7.71 8.09
C SER A 123 9.13 -8.18 6.84
N ASN A 124 8.78 -7.26 5.96
CA ASN A 124 8.09 -7.54 4.70
C ASN A 124 8.80 -8.62 3.88
N ASP A 125 10.13 -8.64 3.88
CA ASP A 125 10.92 -9.61 3.09
C ASP A 125 10.61 -11.04 3.56
N LYS A 126 10.57 -11.25 4.88
CA LYS A 126 10.28 -12.56 5.47
C LYS A 126 8.89 -13.05 5.09
N ILE A 127 7.92 -12.14 4.99
CA ILE A 127 6.54 -12.46 4.62
C ILE A 127 6.47 -12.94 3.19
N VAL A 128 7.10 -12.22 2.26
CA VAL A 128 7.15 -12.58 0.85
C VAL A 128 7.73 -13.99 0.69
N PHE A 129 8.91 -14.26 1.26
CA PHE A 129 9.51 -15.59 1.19
C PHE A 129 8.64 -16.67 1.85
N SER A 130 8.10 -16.42 3.03
CA SER A 130 7.26 -17.40 3.74
C SER A 130 6.00 -17.75 2.95
N SER A 131 5.34 -16.77 2.32
CA SER A 131 4.11 -16.98 1.54
C SER A 131 4.35 -17.83 0.30
N ILE A 132 5.50 -17.65 -0.36
CA ILE A 132 5.87 -18.42 -1.55
C ILE A 132 6.22 -19.87 -1.16
N ILE A 133 7.05 -20.05 -0.13
CA ILE A 133 7.47 -21.37 0.34
C ILE A 133 6.26 -22.18 0.83
N LEU A 134 5.43 -21.58 1.69
CA LEU A 134 4.21 -22.23 2.18
C LEU A 134 3.21 -22.49 1.05
N GLY A 135 3.06 -21.56 0.11
CA GLY A 135 2.19 -21.74 -1.06
C GLY A 135 2.60 -22.94 -1.90
N PHE A 136 3.90 -23.09 -2.15
CA PHE A 136 4.44 -24.18 -2.97
C PHE A 136 4.39 -25.55 -2.26
N ILE A 137 4.71 -25.59 -0.96
CA ILE A 137 4.62 -26.83 -0.17
C ILE A 137 3.16 -27.27 -0.09
N SER A 138 2.26 -26.36 0.28
CA SER A 138 0.83 -26.69 0.46
C SER A 138 0.16 -27.13 -0.85
N SER A 139 0.54 -26.56 -1.99
CA SER A 139 0.00 -26.97 -3.30
C SER A 139 0.43 -28.39 -3.70
N LYS A 140 1.63 -28.85 -3.28
CA LYS A 140 2.15 -30.17 -3.64
C LYS A 140 1.64 -31.29 -2.74
N PHE A 141 1.50 -31.03 -1.44
CA PHE A 141 1.11 -32.06 -0.46
C PHE A 141 -0.40 -32.12 -0.21
N CYS A 142 -1.12 -31.00 -0.26
CA CYS A 142 -2.54 -30.92 0.11
C CYS A 142 -3.32 -29.96 -0.80
N ALA A 143 -3.27 -30.18 -2.11
CA ALA A 143 -3.75 -29.21 -3.11
C ALA A 143 -5.20 -28.76 -2.90
N GLU A 144 -6.12 -29.69 -2.59
CA GLU A 144 -7.54 -29.36 -2.38
C GLU A 144 -7.76 -28.48 -1.14
N VAL A 145 -7.10 -28.80 -0.03
CA VAL A 145 -7.17 -28.02 1.22
C VAL A 145 -6.51 -26.65 1.04
N ALA A 146 -5.36 -26.61 0.36
CA ALA A 146 -4.62 -25.39 0.08
C ALA A 146 -5.45 -24.41 -0.77
N ILE A 147 -6.15 -24.90 -1.79
CA ILE A 147 -7.07 -24.08 -2.60
C ILE A 147 -8.21 -23.53 -1.73
N GLY A 148 -8.84 -24.38 -0.92
CA GLY A 148 -9.93 -23.95 -0.03
C GLY A 148 -9.49 -22.86 0.97
N LEU A 149 -8.28 -23.00 1.53
CA LEU A 149 -7.67 -21.98 2.39
C LEU A 149 -7.34 -20.70 1.63
N ALA A 150 -6.75 -20.81 0.44
CA ALA A 150 -6.39 -19.67 -0.40
C ALA A 150 -7.61 -18.79 -0.73
N PHE A 151 -8.76 -19.40 -1.06
CA PHE A 151 -10.00 -18.65 -1.30
C PHE A 151 -10.54 -17.98 -0.04
N LYS A 152 -10.52 -18.65 1.12
CA LYS A 152 -10.94 -18.02 2.39
C LYS A 152 -10.07 -16.82 2.75
N ILE A 153 -8.75 -16.97 2.60
CA ILE A 153 -7.78 -15.89 2.84
C ILE A 153 -8.02 -14.74 1.86
N GLU A 154 -8.25 -15.03 0.58
CA GLU A 154 -8.55 -13.98 -0.41
C GLU A 154 -9.81 -13.20 -0.06
N VAL A 155 -10.91 -13.88 0.31
CA VAL A 155 -12.15 -13.20 0.71
C VAL A 155 -11.90 -12.29 1.91
N PHE A 156 -11.11 -12.75 2.88
CA PHE A 156 -10.72 -11.95 4.03
C PHE A 156 -9.87 -10.73 3.64
N VAL A 157 -8.83 -10.93 2.83
CA VAL A 157 -7.96 -9.86 2.32
C VAL A 157 -8.78 -8.85 1.51
N ALA A 158 -9.68 -9.30 0.63
CA ALA A 158 -10.54 -8.45 -0.16
C ALA A 158 -11.49 -7.61 0.70
N LYS A 159 -11.96 -8.14 1.84
CA LYS A 159 -12.79 -7.40 2.81
C LYS A 159 -11.97 -6.29 3.49
N ILE A 160 -10.75 -6.60 3.92
CA ILE A 160 -9.81 -5.61 4.49
C ILE A 160 -9.49 -4.52 3.46
N LEU A 161 -9.15 -4.90 2.23
CA LEU A 161 -8.82 -3.95 1.16
C LEU A 161 -10.00 -3.02 0.86
N ARG A 162 -11.23 -3.56 0.82
CA ARG A 162 -12.44 -2.76 0.62
C ARG A 162 -12.61 -1.71 1.73
N LEU A 163 -12.36 -2.10 2.98
CA LEU A 163 -12.39 -1.17 4.10
C LEU A 163 -11.36 -0.04 3.90
N PHE A 164 -10.13 -0.38 3.49
CA PHE A 164 -9.08 0.62 3.26
C PHE A 164 -9.42 1.60 2.13
N ILE A 165 -10.05 1.15 1.06
CA ILE A 165 -10.50 2.02 -0.04
C ILE A 165 -11.44 3.13 0.46
N TYR A 166 -12.32 2.85 1.42
CA TYR A 166 -13.19 3.87 2.01
C TYR A 166 -12.46 4.85 2.92
N VAL A 167 -11.36 4.41 3.54
CA VAL A 167 -10.61 5.21 4.50
C VAL A 167 -9.54 6.06 3.80
N ILE A 168 -9.04 5.66 2.63
CA ILE A 168 -8.02 6.39 1.84
C ILE A 168 -8.35 7.88 1.62
N PRO A 169 -9.57 8.28 1.21
CA PRO A 169 -9.91 9.70 1.07
C PRO A 169 -9.68 10.53 2.35
N LEU A 170 -9.90 9.91 3.51
CA LEU A 170 -9.71 10.54 4.82
C LEU A 170 -8.22 10.77 5.14
N ILE A 171 -7.34 9.90 4.62
CA ILE A 171 -5.88 10.07 4.71
C ILE A 171 -5.44 11.31 3.94
N TYR A 172 -5.91 11.46 2.70
CA TYR A 172 -5.61 12.61 1.85
C TYR A 172 -6.08 13.94 2.45
N ASN A 173 -7.27 13.95 3.09
CA ASN A 173 -7.76 15.11 3.84
C ASN A 173 -6.78 15.60 4.92
N GLY A 174 -6.17 14.68 5.67
CA GLY A 174 -5.20 15.01 6.71
C GLY A 174 -3.83 15.42 6.16
N LEU A 175 -3.39 14.83 5.04
CA LEU A 175 -2.05 15.03 4.49
C LEU A 175 -1.92 16.36 3.72
N TYR A 176 -2.93 16.72 2.91
CA TYR A 176 -2.95 17.99 2.18
C TYR A 176 -2.86 19.20 3.14
N ARG A 177 -3.42 19.07 4.34
CA ARG A 177 -3.43 20.12 5.36
C ARG A 177 -2.10 20.32 6.07
N LYS A 178 -1.20 19.34 6.03
CA LYS A 178 0.19 19.53 6.46
C LYS A 178 0.96 20.41 5.46
N THR A 179 0.60 20.38 4.19
CA THR A 179 1.31 21.08 3.10
C THR A 179 0.85 22.52 2.90
N THR A 180 -0.35 22.89 3.38
CA THR A 180 -0.92 24.25 3.26
C THR A 180 -0.78 25.10 4.53
N VAL A 181 0.12 24.73 5.44
CA VAL A 181 0.53 25.57 6.58
C VAL A 181 1.99 25.95 6.38
#